data_AF-A0A1I7V1U0-F1
#
_entry.id   AF-A0A1I7V1U0-F1
#
_cell.length_a   1.000
_cell.length_b   1.000
_cell.length_c   1.000
_cell.angle_alpha   90.00
_cell.angle_beta   90.00
_cell.angle_gamma   90.00
#
_symmetry.space_group_name_H-M   'P 1'
#
loop_
_entity.id
_entity.type
_entity.pdbx_description
1 polymer ?
#
loop_
_entity_poly.entity_id
_entity_poly.type
_entity_poly.pdbx_seq_one_letter_code
_entity_poly.pdbx_strand_id
1 'polypeptide(L)'
;MPKQFCITTDEMENFMINRNVFLKTLKVYYCNDSISTANLCLSEDLSTLKSNCVKILGDIEITWYEAKYVHKLSNVKWIFGTLEFESTDLVSIDFLNNLEYIASLGNYRENQGYQEAIVVTNNQNLTKFDIPNLKNVRSPSSVWMYFRMNPPALNKYLIEETSICNPYKDNFTASKLTQFEMQIHNLSPDFCLETLEMEHFIPNNNLFMSRLPKDYCGEEEMPGGRKTCYLNDSPIKNMDDGCIRVVGDIKIDSGDEEYGYKLKDMKFLFGTLLIFNTNLVTVDFLDDVEYMASLVTWKPLFLLDNYKLLNISLPSLKVSCKTDPFIRMFQRVRASSTEWFRVAGSCRVAGAIEKQPNLCLPYKDVFNETYLYTTSFGGVLCSKSGELLK
;
A
#
# COMPACT_ATOMS: atom_id res chain seq x y z
N MET A 1 18.50 -24.56 -3.23
CA MET A 1 17.76 -24.08 -2.04
C MET A 1 17.18 -22.73 -2.42
N PRO A 2 15.87 -22.46 -2.20
CA PRO A 2 15.33 -21.12 -2.47
C PRO A 2 16.08 -20.11 -1.62
N LYS A 3 16.42 -18.93 -2.18
CA LYS A 3 16.92 -17.82 -1.38
C LYS A 3 15.91 -17.56 -0.26
N GLN A 4 16.39 -17.47 0.97
CA GLN A 4 15.56 -17.16 2.14
C GLN A 4 14.86 -15.82 1.87
N PHE A 5 13.52 -15.78 1.86
CA PHE A 5 12.77 -14.54 1.66
C PHE A 5 13.22 -13.51 2.71
N CYS A 6 13.63 -12.34 2.24
CA CYS A 6 14.12 -11.25 3.05
C CYS A 6 13.43 -9.96 2.62
N ILE A 7 13.38 -8.98 3.52
CA ILE A 7 12.88 -7.64 3.24
C ILE A 7 14.04 -6.66 3.22
N THR A 8 14.10 -5.78 2.23
CA THR A 8 15.06 -4.68 2.20
C THR A 8 14.64 -3.58 3.19
N THR A 9 15.58 -2.72 3.56
CA THR A 9 15.28 -1.53 4.37
C THR A 9 14.31 -0.60 3.67
N ASP A 10 14.40 -0.48 2.34
CA ASP A 10 13.56 0.44 1.56
C ASP A 10 12.10 -0.05 1.48
N GLU A 11 11.88 -1.35 1.33
CA GLU A 11 10.56 -1.96 1.44
C GLU A 11 9.95 -1.75 2.84
N MET A 12 10.76 -1.93 3.90
CA MET A 12 10.30 -1.67 5.26
C MET A 12 9.96 -0.20 5.49
N GLU A 13 10.73 0.75 4.95
CA GLU A 13 10.39 2.18 4.99
C GLU A 13 9.03 2.45 4.35
N ASN A 14 8.76 1.86 3.18
CA ASN A 14 7.48 2.01 2.51
C ASN A 14 6.32 1.49 3.37
N PHE A 15 6.50 0.37 4.07
CA PHE A 15 5.50 -0.14 5.00
C PHE A 15 5.34 0.76 6.23
N MET A 16 6.45 1.25 6.80
CA MET A 16 6.47 1.98 8.07
C MET A 16 6.02 3.44 7.96
N ILE A 17 6.34 4.11 6.85
CA ILE A 17 5.84 5.47 6.54
C ILE A 17 4.32 5.43 6.34
N ASN A 18 3.78 4.32 5.86
CA ASN A 18 2.36 4.14 5.68
C ASN A 18 1.65 3.84 7.01
N ARG A 19 1.01 4.86 7.58
CA ARG A 19 0.21 4.77 8.82
C ARG A 19 -0.98 3.79 8.75
N ASN A 20 -1.28 3.24 7.56
CA ASN A 20 -2.39 2.32 7.33
C ASN A 20 -1.93 0.88 7.05
N VAL A 21 -0.63 0.60 7.10
CA VAL A 21 -0.08 -0.77 7.01
C VAL A 21 0.29 -1.24 8.41
N PHE A 22 -0.34 -2.32 8.87
CA PHE A 22 -0.04 -2.96 10.15
C PHE A 22 0.51 -4.37 9.91
N LEU A 23 1.82 -4.51 10.06
CA LEU A 23 2.54 -5.77 9.87
C LEU A 23 2.43 -6.67 11.11
N LYS A 24 1.25 -7.27 11.32
CA LYS A 24 0.96 -8.09 12.52
C LYS A 24 1.84 -9.33 12.64
N THR A 25 2.11 -10.01 11.53
CA THR A 25 2.92 -11.23 11.50
C THR A 25 3.90 -11.15 10.35
N LEU A 26 5.16 -10.87 10.65
CA LEU A 26 6.22 -10.79 9.66
C LEU A 26 7.44 -11.57 10.17
N LYS A 27 7.63 -12.78 9.63
CA LYS A 27 8.72 -13.72 9.97
C LYS A 27 9.76 -13.75 8.85
N VAL A 28 10.52 -12.67 8.73
CA VAL A 28 11.52 -12.48 7.67
C VAL A 28 12.77 -11.85 8.27
N TYR A 29 13.86 -11.83 7.49
CA TYR A 29 15.10 -11.15 7.85
C TYR A 29 15.32 -9.95 6.94
N TYR A 30 16.15 -9.00 7.36
CA TYR A 30 16.59 -7.97 6.43
C TYR A 30 17.52 -8.56 5.37
N CYS A 31 17.36 -8.15 4.12
CA CYS A 31 18.24 -8.58 3.03
C CYS A 31 19.66 -8.05 3.24
N ASN A 32 20.65 -8.90 2.96
CA ASN A 32 22.07 -8.55 3.12
C ASN A 32 22.64 -7.79 1.90
N ASP A 33 21.94 -7.86 0.76
CA ASP A 33 22.54 -7.67 -0.56
C ASP A 33 22.69 -6.20 -1.03
N SER A 34 22.40 -5.20 -0.18
CA SER A 34 22.37 -3.78 -0.63
C SER A 34 22.75 -2.75 0.45
N ILE A 35 23.89 -2.90 1.13
CA ILE A 35 24.41 -1.88 2.08
C ILE A 35 25.10 -0.72 1.33
N SER A 36 24.42 -0.08 0.36
CA SER A 36 25.04 0.97 -0.46
C SER A 36 24.24 2.27 -0.55
N THR A 37 23.75 2.77 0.58
CA THR A 37 23.34 4.17 0.68
C THR A 37 24.28 4.90 1.65
N ALA A 38 24.71 6.12 1.30
CA ALA A 38 25.74 6.87 2.02
C ALA A 38 25.41 7.17 3.52
N ASN A 39 24.17 6.88 3.94
CA ASN A 39 23.64 7.20 5.26
C ASN A 39 23.04 5.99 6.02
N LEU A 40 23.15 4.77 5.46
CA LEU A 40 22.78 3.51 6.14
C LEU A 40 24.02 2.90 6.79
N CYS A 41 23.94 2.67 8.09
CA CYS A 41 25.02 2.08 8.88
C CYS A 41 24.60 0.73 9.43
N LEU A 42 25.54 -0.21 9.52
CA LEU A 42 25.33 -1.46 10.25
C LEU A 42 25.53 -1.21 11.74
N SER A 43 24.67 -1.82 12.56
CA SER A 43 24.88 -1.91 14.00
C SER A 43 25.91 -3.00 14.27
N GLU A 44 27.16 -2.61 14.44
CA GLU A 44 28.23 -3.48 14.95
C GLU A 44 28.58 -3.07 16.38
N ASP A 45 29.06 -1.84 16.55
CA ASP A 45 29.38 -1.23 17.84
C ASP A 45 29.12 0.28 17.75
N LEU A 46 28.49 0.85 18.77
CA LEU A 46 28.24 2.29 18.84
C LEU A 46 29.56 3.09 18.83
N SER A 47 30.66 2.50 19.32
CA SER A 47 32.00 3.09 19.30
C SER A 47 32.57 3.26 17.88
N THR A 48 32.18 2.39 16.93
CA THR A 48 32.64 2.41 15.53
C THR A 48 31.62 3.04 14.58
N LEU A 49 30.38 3.25 15.03
CA LEU A 49 29.32 3.90 14.27
C LEU A 49 29.79 5.29 13.75
N LYS A 50 29.55 5.56 12.47
CA LYS A 50 29.88 6.86 11.86
C LYS A 50 28.94 7.95 12.38
N SER A 51 29.41 9.19 12.48
CA SER A 51 28.61 10.31 13.02
C SER A 51 27.49 10.81 12.08
N ASN A 52 27.49 10.38 10.82
CA ASN A 52 26.53 10.80 9.79
C ASN A 52 25.44 9.76 9.50
N CYS A 53 25.27 8.74 10.34
CA CYS A 53 24.24 7.73 10.16
C CYS A 53 22.84 8.35 10.30
N VAL A 54 22.02 8.17 9.28
CA VAL A 54 20.59 8.53 9.30
C VAL A 54 19.73 7.29 9.50
N LYS A 55 20.20 6.14 9.01
CA LYS A 55 19.54 4.85 9.12
C LYS A 55 20.50 3.85 9.75
N ILE A 56 20.01 2.99 10.63
CA ILE A 56 20.78 1.90 11.21
C ILE A 56 20.08 0.58 10.90
N LEU A 57 20.85 -0.39 10.38
CA LEU A 57 20.42 -1.77 10.21
C LEU A 57 21.11 -2.65 11.26
N GLY A 58 20.30 -3.26 12.14
CA GLY A 58 20.75 -4.07 13.26
C GLY A 58 20.30 -3.52 14.61
N ASP A 59 20.46 -4.35 15.63
CA ASP A 59 20.04 -4.10 17.01
C ASP A 59 21.06 -3.20 17.72
N ILE A 60 20.59 -2.23 18.50
CA ILE A 60 21.43 -1.26 19.23
C ILE A 60 21.28 -1.53 20.72
N GLU A 61 22.38 -1.89 21.38
CA GLU A 61 22.45 -2.04 22.83
C GLU A 61 23.27 -0.88 23.43
N ILE A 62 22.73 -0.25 24.47
CA ILE A 62 23.37 0.85 25.19
C ILE A 62 23.50 0.48 26.66
N THR A 63 24.72 0.10 27.04
CA THR A 63 25.09 -0.11 28.44
C THR A 63 25.89 1.07 28.97
N TRP A 64 26.45 0.94 30.18
CA TRP A 64 27.41 1.89 30.72
C TRP A 64 28.65 2.08 29.81
N TYR A 65 29.02 1.09 28.99
CA TYR A 65 30.17 1.21 28.09
C TYR A 65 29.87 2.09 26.87
N GLU A 66 28.69 1.95 26.28
CA GLU A 66 28.25 2.67 25.09
C GLU A 66 27.70 4.07 25.39
N ALA A 67 27.33 4.37 26.64
CA ALA A 67 26.71 5.63 27.05
C ALA A 67 27.46 6.90 26.57
N LYS A 68 28.79 6.86 26.50
CA LYS A 68 29.63 7.97 25.98
C LYS A 68 29.47 8.23 24.46
N TYR A 69 28.95 7.26 23.70
CA TYR A 69 28.81 7.34 22.25
C TYR A 69 27.40 7.66 21.77
N VAL A 70 26.43 7.86 22.68
CA VAL A 70 25.02 8.11 22.33
C VAL A 70 24.80 9.34 21.45
N HIS A 71 25.70 10.31 21.49
CA HIS A 71 25.67 11.49 20.61
C HIS A 71 25.69 11.12 19.12
N LYS A 72 26.19 9.93 18.74
CA LYS A 72 26.18 9.42 17.37
C LYS A 72 24.79 9.03 16.87
N LEU A 73 23.84 8.80 17.79
CA LEU A 73 22.45 8.53 17.45
C LEU A 73 21.64 9.80 17.21
N SER A 74 22.23 10.98 17.45
CA SER A 74 21.53 12.26 17.33
C SER A 74 20.96 12.53 15.95
N ASN A 75 21.57 12.02 14.87
CA ASN A 75 21.12 12.18 13.50
C ASN A 75 20.25 11.02 12.99
N VAL A 76 20.09 9.97 13.79
CA VAL A 76 19.42 8.74 13.37
C VAL A 76 17.92 8.97 13.32
N LYS A 77 17.33 8.65 12.18
CA LYS A 77 15.89 8.74 11.89
C LYS A 77 15.21 7.38 11.83
N TRP A 78 15.96 6.35 11.44
CA TRP A 78 15.47 4.98 11.23
C TRP A 78 16.34 3.96 11.96
N ILE A 79 15.72 3.05 12.69
CA ILE A 79 16.36 1.85 13.24
C ILE A 79 15.61 0.62 12.70
N PHE A 80 16.32 -0.22 11.94
CA PHE A 80 15.87 -1.52 11.46
C PHE A 80 16.41 -2.62 12.38
N GLY A 81 15.91 -2.64 13.61
CA GLY A 81 16.38 -3.49 14.70
C GLY A 81 15.69 -3.12 16.02
N THR A 82 16.20 -3.63 17.13
CA THR A 82 15.82 -3.23 18.49
C THR A 82 16.69 -2.08 19.02
N LEU A 83 16.17 -1.38 20.02
CA LEU A 83 16.90 -0.37 20.79
C LEU A 83 16.80 -0.70 22.28
N GLU A 84 17.92 -1.09 22.87
CA GLU A 84 18.01 -1.56 24.25
C GLU A 84 18.89 -0.65 25.09
N PHE A 85 18.41 -0.35 26.30
CA PHE A 85 19.11 0.42 27.32
C PHE A 85 19.21 -0.41 28.58
N GLU A 86 20.39 -0.92 28.90
CA GLU A 86 20.59 -1.80 30.04
C GLU A 86 21.73 -1.33 30.94
N SER A 87 21.45 -1.13 32.22
CA SER A 87 22.48 -0.82 33.22
C SER A 87 23.39 0.37 32.85
N THR A 88 22.85 1.38 32.16
CA THR A 88 23.55 2.61 31.81
C THR A 88 23.59 3.61 32.97
N ASP A 89 24.59 4.49 32.96
CA ASP A 89 24.77 5.61 33.89
C ASP A 89 24.02 6.89 33.47
N LEU A 90 23.33 6.87 32.33
CA LEU A 90 22.55 8.00 31.81
C LEU A 90 21.46 8.46 32.78
N VAL A 91 21.32 9.78 32.90
CA VAL A 91 20.26 10.42 33.69
C VAL A 91 19.03 10.74 32.84
N SER A 92 19.24 11.05 31.56
CA SER A 92 18.21 11.33 30.57
C SER A 92 18.53 10.66 29.23
N ILE A 93 17.47 10.29 28.50
CA ILE A 93 17.53 9.96 27.08
C ILE A 93 16.79 11.07 26.32
N ASP A 94 17.56 12.00 25.78
CA ASP A 94 17.10 13.22 25.09
C ASP A 94 17.86 13.47 23.77
N PHE A 95 18.72 12.52 23.38
CA PHE A 95 19.52 12.57 22.15
C PHE A 95 18.82 11.93 20.95
N LEU A 96 17.65 11.30 21.12
CA LEU A 96 16.89 10.62 20.06
C LEU A 96 15.89 11.54 19.35
N ASN A 97 16.15 12.85 19.32
CA ASN A 97 15.21 13.83 18.79
C ASN A 97 14.92 13.64 17.31
N ASN A 98 15.82 13.06 16.51
CA ASN A 98 15.56 12.83 15.09
C ASN A 98 14.94 11.45 14.81
N LEU A 99 14.81 10.58 15.81
CA LEU A 99 14.31 9.23 15.63
C LEU A 99 12.80 9.25 15.34
N GLU A 100 12.43 8.79 14.15
CA GLU A 100 11.05 8.79 13.69
C GLU A 100 10.47 7.38 13.56
N TYR A 101 11.30 6.36 13.30
CA TYR A 101 10.82 5.02 12.99
C TYR A 101 11.72 3.93 13.57
N ILE A 102 11.10 2.90 14.15
CA ILE A 102 11.79 1.68 14.59
C ILE A 102 11.04 0.47 14.02
N ALA A 103 11.76 -0.42 13.36
CA ALA A 103 11.21 -1.63 12.75
C ALA A 103 12.01 -2.85 13.18
N SER A 104 11.66 -3.42 14.33
CA SER A 104 12.24 -4.67 14.81
C SER A 104 11.55 -5.88 14.14
N LEU A 105 12.34 -6.79 13.57
CA LEU A 105 11.86 -8.09 13.08
C LEU A 105 11.83 -9.16 14.17
N GLY A 106 12.46 -8.91 15.32
CA GLY A 106 12.69 -9.88 16.38
C GLY A 106 13.72 -10.95 16.00
N ASN A 107 14.42 -11.48 17.00
CA ASN A 107 15.30 -12.63 16.82
C ASN A 107 14.49 -13.94 16.85
N TYR A 108 13.91 -14.34 15.71
CA TYR A 108 13.18 -15.60 15.61
C TYR A 108 14.07 -16.84 15.82
N ARG A 109 15.40 -16.70 15.70
CA ARG A 109 16.34 -17.83 15.77
C ARG A 109 16.61 -18.31 17.19
N GLU A 110 16.37 -17.50 18.21
CA GLU A 110 16.71 -17.84 19.59
C GLU A 110 15.56 -17.40 20.49
N ASN A 111 14.83 -18.37 21.08
CA ASN A 111 13.74 -18.15 22.04
C ASN A 111 14.23 -17.52 23.37
N GLN A 112 15.07 -16.48 23.31
CA GLN A 112 15.84 -15.91 24.43
C GLN A 112 15.91 -14.37 24.42
N GLY A 113 15.38 -13.68 23.39
CA GLY A 113 15.44 -12.21 23.30
C GLY A 113 14.11 -11.49 23.59
N TYR A 114 14.19 -10.21 23.93
CA TYR A 114 13.02 -9.34 24.03
C TYR A 114 12.26 -9.28 22.69
N GLN A 115 10.93 -9.26 22.76
CA GLN A 115 10.08 -9.17 21.56
C GLN A 115 9.65 -7.73 21.28
N GLU A 116 10.04 -6.80 22.14
CA GLU A 116 9.78 -5.38 22.07
C GLU A 116 10.81 -4.68 21.18
N ALA A 117 10.38 -3.59 20.53
CA ALA A 117 11.29 -2.78 19.71
C ALA A 117 12.18 -1.87 20.58
N ILE A 118 11.71 -1.50 21.77
CA ILE A 118 12.44 -0.68 22.73
C ILE A 118 12.43 -1.36 24.10
N VAL A 119 13.61 -1.53 24.69
CA VAL A 119 13.77 -2.16 26.01
C VAL A 119 14.59 -1.26 26.90
N VAL A 120 14.10 -0.95 28.10
CA VAL A 120 14.79 -0.10 29.07
C VAL A 120 14.81 -0.80 30.41
N THR A 121 15.96 -1.32 30.80
CA THR A 121 16.10 -2.19 31.97
C THR A 121 17.24 -1.77 32.89
N ASN A 122 17.01 -1.85 34.21
CA ASN A 122 18.05 -1.70 35.22
C ASN A 122 18.84 -0.36 35.20
N ASN A 123 18.24 0.74 34.77
CA ASN A 123 18.92 2.04 34.66
C ASN A 123 18.65 2.91 35.89
N GLN A 124 19.41 2.69 36.97
CA GLN A 124 19.14 3.29 38.30
C GLN A 124 19.22 4.83 38.35
N ASN A 125 19.95 5.45 37.42
CA ASN A 125 20.09 6.91 37.33
C ASN A 125 19.08 7.56 36.38
N LEU A 126 18.40 6.77 35.55
CA LEU A 126 17.57 7.27 34.47
C LEU A 126 16.27 7.85 35.04
N THR A 127 16.05 9.14 34.84
CA THR A 127 14.87 9.86 35.34
C THR A 127 13.98 10.41 34.23
N LYS A 128 14.50 10.49 32.99
CA LYS A 128 13.78 11.01 31.82
C LYS A 128 14.04 10.16 30.58
N PHE A 129 13.01 9.95 29.78
CA PHE A 129 13.08 9.20 28.52
C PHE A 129 12.19 9.85 27.48
N ASP A 130 12.80 10.43 26.44
CA ASP A 130 12.13 11.17 25.38
C ASP A 130 12.52 10.66 23.99
N ILE A 131 11.50 10.41 23.16
CA ILE A 131 11.63 10.18 21.71
C ILE A 131 10.56 11.03 21.01
N PRO A 132 10.72 12.36 21.02
CA PRO A 132 9.62 13.29 20.76
C PRO A 132 9.06 13.21 19.33
N ASN A 133 9.87 12.74 18.37
CA ASN A 133 9.50 12.68 16.96
C ASN A 133 9.16 11.27 16.47
N LEU A 134 8.97 10.30 17.38
CA LEU A 134 8.61 8.93 17.02
C LEU A 134 7.24 8.90 16.33
N LYS A 135 7.21 8.41 15.09
CA LYS A 135 6.01 8.35 14.24
C LYS A 135 5.38 6.96 14.19
N ASN A 136 6.20 5.92 14.09
CA ASN A 136 5.70 4.55 14.00
C ASN A 136 6.72 3.53 14.54
N VAL A 137 6.22 2.49 15.19
CA VAL A 137 7.03 1.38 15.70
C VAL A 137 6.43 0.07 15.28
N ARG A 138 7.24 -0.78 14.67
CA ARG A 138 6.90 -2.18 14.43
C ARG A 138 7.71 -3.02 15.39
N SER A 139 6.98 -3.92 16.06
CA SER A 139 7.49 -4.91 17.01
C SER A 139 6.85 -6.28 16.71
N PRO A 140 7.55 -7.40 16.94
CA PRO A 140 6.95 -8.73 16.98
C PRO A 140 5.87 -8.88 18.08
N SER A 141 6.03 -8.18 19.19
CA SER A 141 5.08 -8.16 20.31
C SER A 141 4.05 -7.04 20.19
N SER A 142 2.84 -7.25 20.73
CA SER A 142 1.84 -6.18 20.92
C SER A 142 2.30 -5.12 21.91
N VAL A 143 3.24 -5.48 22.79
CA VAL A 143 4.03 -4.55 23.58
C VAL A 143 5.21 -4.16 22.71
N TRP A 144 5.33 -2.89 22.35
CA TRP A 144 6.43 -2.41 21.51
C TRP A 144 7.55 -1.76 22.32
N MET A 145 7.28 -1.45 23.59
CA MET A 145 8.22 -0.84 24.52
C MET A 145 8.06 -1.41 25.93
N TYR A 146 9.17 -1.75 26.58
CA TYR A 146 9.20 -2.38 27.90
C TYR A 146 10.16 -1.68 28.86
N PHE A 147 9.67 -1.39 30.09
CA PHE A 147 10.47 -0.84 31.18
C PHE A 147 10.49 -1.78 32.37
N ARG A 148 11.67 -2.09 32.92
CA ARG A 148 11.81 -2.93 34.12
C ARG A 148 12.99 -2.49 34.98
N MET A 149 12.86 -2.62 36.31
CA MET A 149 13.96 -2.36 37.25
C MET A 149 14.60 -0.96 37.13
N ASN A 150 13.82 0.03 36.66
CA ASN A 150 14.20 1.44 36.62
C ASN A 150 13.66 2.18 37.86
N PRO A 151 14.22 3.34 38.24
CA PRO A 151 13.80 4.06 39.44
C PRO A 151 12.38 4.64 39.29
N PRO A 152 11.62 4.80 40.40
CA PRO A 152 10.25 5.31 40.38
C PRO A 152 10.09 6.70 39.72
N ALA A 153 11.14 7.52 39.75
CA ALA A 153 11.16 8.83 39.11
C ALA A 153 10.92 8.75 37.59
N LEU A 154 11.45 7.72 36.92
CA LEU A 154 11.22 7.49 35.50
C LEU A 154 9.76 7.13 35.21
N ASN A 155 9.17 6.25 36.01
CA ASN A 155 7.77 5.86 35.85
C ASN A 155 6.84 7.08 36.00
N LYS A 156 7.14 7.95 36.97
CA LYS A 156 6.42 9.20 37.16
C LYS A 156 6.52 10.10 35.93
N TYR A 157 7.74 10.29 35.41
CA TYR A 157 7.98 11.07 34.19
C TYR A 157 7.19 10.51 33.00
N LEU A 158 7.29 9.20 32.73
CA LEU A 158 6.61 8.51 31.63
C LEU A 158 5.09 8.72 31.63
N ILE A 159 4.46 8.72 32.81
CA ILE A 159 3.00 8.87 32.96
C ILE A 159 2.55 10.33 32.86
N GLU A 160 3.30 11.25 33.48
CA GLU A 160 2.84 12.63 33.70
C GLU A 160 3.31 13.60 32.61
N GLU A 161 4.50 13.40 32.05
CA GLU A 161 5.21 14.42 31.28
C GLU A 161 5.43 14.05 29.79
N THR A 162 5.40 12.77 29.43
CA THR A 162 5.74 12.34 28.06
C THR A 162 4.51 12.12 27.18
N SER A 163 4.69 12.31 25.88
CA SER A 163 3.71 11.95 24.85
C SER A 163 3.63 10.44 24.59
N ILE A 164 4.55 9.65 25.17
CA ILE A 164 4.72 8.22 24.87
C ILE A 164 3.62 7.37 25.51
N CYS A 165 3.23 7.68 26.76
CA CYS A 165 2.19 6.93 27.49
C CYS A 165 0.80 7.60 27.46
N ASN A 166 0.68 8.81 26.90
CA ASN A 166 -0.59 9.55 26.84
C ASN A 166 -0.94 10.02 25.40
N PRO A 167 -1.26 9.09 24.48
CA PRO A 167 -1.64 9.44 23.10
C PRO A 167 -2.99 10.17 22.99
N TYR A 168 -3.75 10.31 24.08
CA TYR A 168 -5.09 10.89 24.11
C TYR A 168 -5.14 12.40 24.42
N LYS A 169 -3.99 13.05 24.61
CA LYS A 169 -3.94 14.53 24.77
C LYS A 169 -4.14 15.29 23.45
N ASP A 170 -3.96 14.63 22.30
CA ASP A 170 -4.32 15.18 21.00
C ASP A 170 -5.75 14.77 20.64
N ASN A 171 -6.68 15.72 20.81
CA ASN A 171 -8.03 15.65 20.24
C ASN A 171 -7.95 15.16 18.79
N PHE A 172 -8.53 13.99 18.53
CA PHE A 172 -8.66 13.37 17.21
C PHE A 172 -9.59 14.25 16.33
N THR A 173 -9.08 15.37 15.86
CA THR A 173 -9.73 16.22 14.87
C THR A 173 -9.56 15.56 13.50
N ALA A 174 -10.57 15.67 12.65
CA ALA A 174 -10.60 15.18 11.27
C ALA A 174 -9.55 15.82 10.32
N SER A 175 -8.45 16.37 10.85
CA SER A 175 -7.48 17.26 10.21
C SER A 175 -6.27 16.57 9.56
N LYS A 176 -6.26 15.24 9.43
CA LYS A 176 -5.21 14.50 8.71
C LYS A 176 -5.77 13.49 7.70
N LEU A 177 -6.71 13.91 6.86
CA LEU A 177 -6.92 13.22 5.59
C LEU A 177 -5.73 13.56 4.70
N THR A 178 -5.03 12.54 4.19
CA THR A 178 -3.87 12.71 3.31
C THR A 178 -4.06 11.82 2.08
N GLN A 179 -4.07 12.43 0.89
CA GLN A 179 -3.90 11.71 -0.37
C GLN A 179 -2.40 11.65 -0.67
N PHE A 180 -1.90 10.46 -1.00
CA PHE A 180 -0.55 10.23 -1.49
C PHE A 180 -0.61 10.06 -2.99
N GLU A 181 0.11 10.90 -3.71
CA GLU A 181 0.32 10.72 -5.15
C GLU A 181 1.62 9.93 -5.38
N MET A 182 1.52 8.83 -6.13
CA MET A 182 2.64 8.02 -6.55
C MET A 182 2.84 8.19 -8.06
N GLN A 183 4.06 8.56 -8.44
CA GLN A 183 4.48 8.70 -9.82
C GLN A 183 5.67 7.78 -10.11
N ILE A 184 5.45 6.72 -10.86
CA ILE A 184 6.49 5.78 -11.27
C ILE A 184 6.95 6.17 -12.69
N HIS A 185 8.19 6.66 -12.84
CA HIS A 185 8.73 7.15 -14.12
C HIS A 185 10.25 7.06 -14.20
N ASN A 186 10.82 7.28 -15.41
CA ASN A 186 12.25 7.18 -15.70
C ASN A 186 12.87 5.83 -15.31
N LEU A 187 12.11 4.76 -15.57
CA LEU A 187 12.50 3.41 -15.22
C LEU A 187 13.40 2.80 -16.29
N SER A 188 14.15 1.77 -15.92
CA SER A 188 14.79 0.87 -16.88
C SER A 188 13.76 0.36 -17.89
N PRO A 189 14.13 0.15 -19.17
CA PRO A 189 13.24 -0.50 -20.15
C PRO A 189 12.70 -1.86 -19.67
N ASP A 190 13.44 -2.55 -18.79
CA ASP A 190 13.07 -3.86 -18.25
C ASP A 190 12.28 -3.78 -16.94
N PHE A 191 12.00 -2.58 -16.44
CA PHE A 191 11.20 -2.44 -15.21
C PHE A 191 9.76 -2.88 -15.46
N CYS A 192 9.27 -3.74 -14.59
CA CYS A 192 7.90 -4.19 -14.56
C CYS A 192 7.33 -4.08 -13.14
N LEU A 193 6.01 -3.95 -13.03
CA LEU A 193 5.30 -4.01 -11.75
C LEU A 193 4.76 -5.41 -11.52
N GLU A 194 4.93 -5.97 -10.33
CA GLU A 194 4.31 -7.25 -10.02
C GLU A 194 2.79 -7.09 -9.84
N THR A 195 2.03 -8.10 -10.28
CA THR A 195 0.56 -8.05 -10.11
C THR A 195 0.17 -8.05 -8.63
N LEU A 196 0.97 -8.73 -7.80
CA LEU A 196 0.83 -8.73 -6.35
C LEU A 196 1.01 -7.33 -5.76
N GLU A 197 1.99 -6.54 -6.22
CA GLU A 197 2.16 -5.15 -5.76
C GLU A 197 0.91 -4.32 -6.07
N MET A 198 0.37 -4.44 -7.28
CA MET A 198 -0.84 -3.73 -7.67
C MET A 198 -2.06 -4.13 -6.83
N GLU A 199 -2.20 -5.41 -6.44
CA GLU A 199 -3.26 -5.87 -5.51
C GLU A 199 -3.17 -5.22 -4.13
N HIS A 200 -1.97 -4.84 -3.69
CA HIS A 200 -1.80 -4.09 -2.45
C HIS A 200 -2.08 -2.58 -2.65
N PHE A 201 -1.77 -2.02 -3.82
CA PHE A 201 -1.97 -0.61 -4.11
C PHE A 201 -3.42 -0.24 -4.43
N ILE A 202 -4.13 -1.10 -5.16
CA ILE A 202 -5.47 -0.80 -5.68
C ILE A 202 -6.52 -0.53 -4.59
N PRO A 203 -6.56 -1.25 -3.44
CA PRO A 203 -7.60 -1.03 -2.42
C PRO A 203 -7.32 0.19 -1.52
N ASN A 204 -6.14 0.81 -1.64
CA ASN A 204 -5.75 1.93 -0.78
C ASN A 204 -6.36 3.25 -1.28
N ASN A 205 -7.42 3.70 -0.62
CA ASN A 205 -8.14 4.94 -0.97
C ASN A 205 -7.29 6.21 -0.82
N ASN A 206 -6.27 6.17 0.03
CA ASN A 206 -5.38 7.30 0.24
C ASN A 206 -4.24 7.31 -0.79
N LEU A 207 -4.11 6.30 -1.66
CA LEU A 207 -3.09 6.24 -2.70
C LEU A 207 -3.70 6.57 -4.06
N PHE A 208 -3.21 7.61 -4.70
CA PHE A 208 -3.48 7.93 -6.09
C PHE A 208 -2.20 7.65 -6.89
N MET A 209 -2.29 6.85 -7.94
CA MET A 209 -1.15 6.53 -8.81
C MET A 209 -1.33 7.30 -10.11
N SER A 210 -0.75 8.51 -10.20
CA SER A 210 -0.93 9.38 -11.36
C SER A 210 -0.02 9.01 -12.53
N ARG A 211 1.03 8.21 -12.27
CA ARG A 211 1.88 7.65 -13.31
C ARG A 211 2.29 6.24 -12.93
N LEU A 212 1.97 5.30 -13.81
CA LEU A 212 2.27 3.89 -13.66
C LEU A 212 3.44 3.48 -14.58
N PRO A 213 4.16 2.39 -14.25
CA PRO A 213 5.14 1.79 -15.14
C PRO A 213 4.48 1.28 -16.42
N LYS A 214 5.28 0.82 -17.39
CA LYS A 214 4.75 0.40 -18.69
C LYS A 214 4.17 -1.03 -18.66
N ASP A 215 4.85 -1.93 -17.97
CA ASP A 215 4.63 -3.37 -18.11
C ASP A 215 4.39 -4.01 -16.74
N TYR A 216 3.53 -5.04 -16.68
CA TYR A 216 3.48 -5.96 -15.54
C TYR A 216 4.57 -7.01 -15.70
N CYS A 217 5.04 -7.57 -14.59
CA CYS A 217 6.00 -8.66 -14.61
C CYS A 217 5.37 -9.94 -15.20
N GLY A 218 6.22 -10.83 -15.72
CA GLY A 218 5.81 -12.06 -16.40
C GLY A 218 5.18 -13.11 -15.48
N GLU A 219 5.16 -14.38 -15.91
CA GLU A 219 4.52 -15.45 -15.13
C GLU A 219 5.13 -15.61 -13.72
N GLU A 220 4.34 -15.30 -12.70
CA GLU A 220 4.69 -15.40 -11.28
C GLU A 220 4.15 -16.70 -10.65
N GLU A 221 4.98 -17.45 -9.89
CA GLU A 221 4.50 -18.55 -9.03
C GLU A 221 3.75 -17.97 -7.82
N MET A 222 2.44 -18.16 -7.77
CA MET A 222 1.61 -17.50 -6.76
C MET A 222 1.38 -18.32 -5.49
N PRO A 223 1.58 -17.73 -4.30
CA PRO A 223 1.13 -18.31 -3.04
C PRO A 223 -0.41 -18.38 -3.00
N GLY A 224 -0.97 -19.56 -2.76
CA GLY A 224 -2.41 -19.74 -2.53
C GLY A 224 -3.26 -20.16 -3.73
N GLY A 225 -2.66 -20.47 -4.88
CA GLY A 225 -3.30 -21.30 -5.92
C GLY A 225 -4.49 -20.66 -6.67
N ARG A 226 -4.66 -19.33 -6.65
CA ARG A 226 -5.63 -18.66 -7.52
C ARG A 226 -5.14 -18.74 -8.97
N LYS A 227 -6.00 -19.21 -9.88
CA LYS A 227 -5.67 -19.33 -11.30
C LYS A 227 -5.47 -17.94 -11.91
N THR A 228 -4.29 -17.72 -12.50
CA THR A 228 -3.93 -16.53 -13.25
C THR A 228 -3.83 -16.89 -14.72
N CYS A 229 -4.40 -16.06 -15.59
CA CYS A 229 -4.36 -16.26 -17.03
C CYS A 229 -3.64 -15.08 -17.68
N TYR A 230 -2.54 -15.38 -18.37
CA TYR A 230 -1.74 -14.41 -19.11
C TYR A 230 -2.16 -14.44 -20.57
N LEU A 231 -2.65 -13.33 -21.10
CA LEU A 231 -3.12 -13.28 -22.48
C LEU A 231 -1.96 -13.09 -23.47
N ASN A 232 -0.94 -12.28 -23.17
CA ASN A 232 0.20 -12.06 -24.07
C ASN A 232 -0.23 -11.86 -25.54
N ASP A 233 -1.21 -10.98 -25.79
CA ASP A 233 -1.86 -10.73 -27.09
C ASP A 233 -2.69 -11.88 -27.69
N SER A 234 -2.93 -12.96 -26.94
CA SER A 234 -3.78 -14.08 -27.35
C SER A 234 -5.27 -13.70 -27.32
N PRO A 235 -6.08 -14.21 -28.26
CA PRO A 235 -7.52 -13.97 -28.26
C PRO A 235 -8.20 -14.67 -27.09
N ILE A 236 -9.32 -14.10 -26.61
CA ILE A 236 -10.10 -14.63 -25.47
C ILE A 236 -10.54 -16.08 -25.65
N LYS A 237 -10.76 -16.53 -26.89
CA LYS A 237 -11.07 -17.94 -27.22
C LYS A 237 -10.05 -18.93 -26.65
N ASN A 238 -8.78 -18.54 -26.61
CA ASN A 238 -7.68 -19.37 -26.13
C ASN A 238 -7.45 -19.21 -24.62
N MET A 239 -8.14 -18.27 -23.98
CA MET A 239 -8.04 -18.10 -22.53
C MET A 239 -8.64 -19.32 -21.85
N ASP A 240 -7.97 -19.76 -20.80
CA ASP A 240 -8.44 -20.81 -19.94
C ASP A 240 -9.73 -20.42 -19.19
N ASP A 241 -10.51 -21.41 -18.73
CA ASP A 241 -11.68 -21.15 -17.88
C ASP A 241 -11.26 -21.04 -16.40
N GLY A 242 -12.05 -20.34 -15.57
CA GLY A 242 -11.84 -20.25 -14.13
C GLY A 242 -10.72 -19.30 -13.68
N CYS A 243 -10.30 -18.37 -14.55
CA CYS A 243 -9.27 -17.39 -14.25
C CYS A 243 -9.79 -16.38 -13.21
N ILE A 244 -9.16 -16.34 -12.04
CA ILE A 244 -9.47 -15.34 -11.01
C ILE A 244 -8.76 -14.02 -11.31
N ARG A 245 -7.55 -14.11 -11.86
CA ARG A 245 -6.73 -12.98 -12.30
C ARG A 245 -6.49 -13.10 -13.79
N VAL A 246 -6.64 -11.99 -14.51
CA VAL A 246 -6.25 -11.90 -15.92
C VAL A 246 -5.21 -10.81 -16.08
N VAL A 247 -4.09 -11.16 -16.71
CA VAL A 247 -2.97 -10.26 -16.99
C VAL A 247 -2.86 -10.07 -18.50
N GLY A 248 -2.93 -8.82 -18.93
CA GLY A 248 -2.96 -8.45 -20.34
C GLY A 248 -4.31 -7.88 -20.78
N ASP A 249 -4.34 -7.38 -22.01
CA ASP A 249 -5.52 -6.74 -22.58
C ASP A 249 -6.48 -7.77 -23.20
N ILE A 250 -7.76 -7.64 -22.89
CA ILE A 250 -8.85 -8.46 -23.42
C ILE A 250 -9.57 -7.67 -24.50
N LYS A 251 -9.75 -8.28 -25.67
CA LYS A 251 -10.64 -7.78 -26.73
C LYS A 251 -11.76 -8.80 -26.97
N ILE A 252 -13.01 -8.33 -26.94
CA ILE A 252 -14.20 -9.06 -27.39
C ILE A 252 -14.75 -8.29 -28.60
N ASP A 253 -14.57 -8.84 -29.79
CA ASP A 253 -15.10 -8.27 -31.05
C ASP A 253 -16.33 -9.07 -31.53
N SER A 254 -16.90 -8.69 -32.67
CA SER A 254 -17.88 -9.48 -33.37
C SER A 254 -17.35 -10.89 -33.68
N GLY A 255 -18.06 -11.92 -33.21
CA GLY A 255 -17.67 -13.33 -33.31
C GLY A 255 -17.07 -13.90 -32.02
N ASP A 256 -16.65 -13.05 -31.07
CA ASP A 256 -16.07 -13.49 -29.79
C ASP A 256 -17.09 -13.55 -28.64
N GLU A 257 -18.35 -13.14 -28.88
CA GLU A 257 -19.36 -13.00 -27.83
C GLU A 257 -19.60 -14.31 -27.06
N GLU A 258 -19.47 -15.46 -27.74
CA GLU A 258 -19.62 -16.77 -27.14
C GLU A 258 -18.56 -17.11 -26.08
N TYR A 259 -17.42 -16.40 -26.06
CA TYR A 259 -16.32 -16.63 -25.12
C TYR A 259 -16.37 -15.73 -23.89
N GLY A 260 -17.34 -14.82 -23.79
CA GLY A 260 -17.48 -13.92 -22.64
C GLY A 260 -17.57 -14.65 -21.29
N TYR A 261 -18.14 -15.87 -21.28
CA TYR A 261 -18.24 -16.70 -20.07
C TYR A 261 -16.90 -17.01 -19.41
N LYS A 262 -15.78 -16.92 -20.14
CA LYS A 262 -14.44 -17.15 -19.60
C LYS A 262 -14.02 -16.10 -18.57
N LEU A 263 -14.69 -14.94 -18.56
CA LEU A 263 -14.46 -13.85 -17.60
C LEU A 263 -15.35 -13.94 -16.35
N LYS A 264 -16.27 -14.91 -16.25
CA LYS A 264 -17.28 -14.96 -15.19
C LYS A 264 -16.69 -15.04 -13.77
N ASP A 265 -15.52 -15.67 -13.63
CA ASP A 265 -14.84 -15.88 -12.34
C ASP A 265 -13.75 -14.81 -12.09
N MET A 266 -13.56 -13.88 -13.04
CA MET A 266 -12.50 -12.87 -12.99
C MET A 266 -12.80 -11.82 -11.92
N LYS A 267 -11.92 -11.73 -10.93
CA LYS A 267 -11.97 -10.70 -9.88
C LYS A 267 -11.02 -9.55 -10.14
N PHE A 268 -9.88 -9.83 -10.77
CA PHE A 268 -8.81 -8.87 -11.02
C PHE A 268 -8.48 -8.83 -12.51
N LEU A 269 -8.59 -7.64 -13.10
CA LEU A 269 -8.05 -7.36 -14.43
C LEU A 269 -6.81 -6.46 -14.32
N PHE A 270 -5.66 -7.00 -14.70
CA PHE A 270 -4.39 -6.28 -14.86
C PHE A 270 -4.17 -5.97 -16.34
N GLY A 271 -4.96 -5.03 -16.86
CA GLY A 271 -5.01 -4.68 -18.27
C GLY A 271 -6.27 -3.89 -18.63
N THR A 272 -6.59 -3.93 -19.91
CA THR A 272 -7.74 -3.26 -20.54
C THR A 272 -8.75 -4.27 -21.03
N LEU A 273 -10.05 -4.02 -20.80
CA LEU A 273 -11.14 -4.75 -21.46
C LEU A 273 -11.79 -3.86 -22.53
N LEU A 274 -11.69 -4.29 -23.79
CA LEU A 274 -12.36 -3.67 -24.93
C LEU A 274 -13.48 -4.60 -25.45
N ILE A 275 -14.72 -4.13 -25.39
CA ILE A 275 -15.86 -4.75 -26.06
C ILE A 275 -16.22 -3.88 -27.26
N PHE A 276 -16.05 -4.43 -28.46
CA PHE A 276 -16.12 -3.68 -29.71
C PHE A 276 -17.07 -4.33 -30.70
N ASN A 277 -17.98 -3.55 -31.30
CA ASN A 277 -18.79 -3.96 -32.45
C ASN A 277 -19.52 -5.32 -32.28
N THR A 278 -19.96 -5.65 -31.07
CA THR A 278 -20.62 -6.92 -30.77
C THR A 278 -22.12 -6.88 -31.03
N ASN A 279 -22.72 -8.06 -31.13
CA ASN A 279 -24.17 -8.25 -31.12
C ASN A 279 -24.77 -8.40 -29.72
N LEU A 280 -23.99 -8.18 -28.66
CA LEU A 280 -24.44 -8.30 -27.27
C LEU A 280 -25.59 -7.34 -26.99
N VAL A 281 -26.61 -7.87 -26.31
CA VAL A 281 -27.70 -7.06 -25.74
C VAL A 281 -27.39 -6.72 -24.28
N THR A 282 -26.67 -7.61 -23.59
CA THR A 282 -26.27 -7.47 -22.20
C THR A 282 -24.82 -7.91 -22.01
N VAL A 283 -24.12 -7.29 -21.05
CA VAL A 283 -22.85 -7.77 -20.51
C VAL A 283 -23.09 -8.14 -19.04
N ASP A 284 -23.14 -9.44 -18.76
CA ASP A 284 -23.43 -10.07 -17.46
C ASP A 284 -22.32 -11.02 -16.99
N PHE A 285 -21.28 -11.21 -17.80
CA PHE A 285 -20.12 -12.05 -17.46
C PHE A 285 -19.02 -11.31 -16.67
N LEU A 286 -19.31 -10.11 -16.14
CA LEU A 286 -18.38 -9.29 -15.34
C LEU A 286 -18.84 -9.14 -13.88
N ASP A 287 -19.74 -10.03 -13.42
CA ASP A 287 -20.39 -9.89 -12.13
C ASP A 287 -19.41 -9.93 -10.93
N ASP A 288 -18.33 -10.70 -11.05
CA ASP A 288 -17.32 -10.89 -10.01
C ASP A 288 -16.14 -9.92 -10.08
N VAL A 289 -16.11 -9.00 -11.05
CA VAL A 289 -15.00 -8.04 -11.20
C VAL A 289 -14.97 -7.09 -10.00
N GLU A 290 -13.93 -7.21 -9.19
CA GLU A 290 -13.71 -6.40 -7.99
C GLU A 290 -12.69 -5.28 -8.23
N TYR A 291 -11.73 -5.50 -9.12
CA TYR A 291 -10.61 -4.58 -9.35
C TYR A 291 -10.17 -4.54 -10.81
N MET A 292 -9.83 -3.36 -11.29
CA MET A 292 -9.28 -3.16 -12.64
C MET A 292 -8.09 -2.19 -12.60
N ALA A 293 -6.94 -2.61 -13.13
CA ALA A 293 -5.72 -1.83 -13.12
C ALA A 293 -5.02 -1.86 -14.48
N SER A 294 -4.97 -0.72 -15.18
CA SER A 294 -4.28 -0.58 -16.46
C SER A 294 -3.05 0.32 -16.31
N LEU A 295 -1.88 -0.17 -16.74
CA LEU A 295 -0.60 0.51 -16.59
C LEU A 295 -0.34 1.54 -17.72
N VAL A 296 -0.76 1.20 -18.95
CA VAL A 296 -0.54 1.98 -20.16
C VAL A 296 -1.57 3.12 -20.29
N THR A 297 -1.42 4.03 -21.25
CA THR A 297 -2.30 5.18 -21.55
C THR A 297 -3.76 4.83 -21.89
N TRP A 298 -4.10 3.55 -21.81
CA TRP A 298 -5.41 3.00 -22.13
C TRP A 298 -6.25 2.89 -20.86
N LYS A 299 -7.56 2.80 -21.07
CA LYS A 299 -8.56 2.83 -20.01
C LYS A 299 -8.87 1.41 -19.60
N PRO A 300 -9.10 1.11 -18.32
CA PRO A 300 -9.47 -0.23 -17.89
C PRO A 300 -10.68 -0.81 -18.63
N LEU A 301 -11.67 0.01 -19.03
CA LEU A 301 -12.86 -0.46 -19.74
C LEU A 301 -13.25 0.43 -20.94
N PHE A 302 -13.50 -0.21 -22.08
CA PHE A 302 -14.06 0.41 -23.27
C PHE A 302 -15.28 -0.36 -23.79
N LEU A 303 -16.35 0.38 -24.09
CA LEU A 303 -17.49 -0.08 -24.89
C LEU A 303 -17.58 0.77 -26.15
N LEU A 304 -17.20 0.18 -27.29
CA LEU A 304 -17.12 0.88 -28.57
C LEU A 304 -18.03 0.22 -29.61
N ASP A 305 -18.90 1.01 -30.24
CA ASP A 305 -19.74 0.60 -31.38
C ASP A 305 -20.65 -0.62 -31.13
N ASN A 306 -21.10 -0.83 -29.89
CA ASN A 306 -22.05 -1.90 -29.53
C ASN A 306 -23.50 -1.41 -29.63
N TYR A 307 -24.02 -1.27 -30.84
CA TYR A 307 -25.32 -0.64 -31.11
C TYR A 307 -26.55 -1.38 -30.53
N LYS A 308 -26.41 -2.67 -30.22
CA LYS A 308 -27.48 -3.49 -29.62
C LYS A 308 -27.43 -3.55 -28.10
N LEU A 309 -26.35 -3.06 -27.48
CA LEU A 309 -26.12 -3.17 -26.05
C LEU A 309 -27.09 -2.28 -25.27
N LEU A 310 -27.82 -2.89 -24.36
CA LEU A 310 -28.81 -2.24 -23.50
C LEU A 310 -28.37 -2.18 -22.05
N ASN A 311 -27.57 -3.14 -21.59
CA ASN A 311 -27.20 -3.25 -20.19
C ASN A 311 -25.76 -3.78 -20.02
N ILE A 312 -25.10 -3.31 -18.97
CA ILE A 312 -23.83 -3.82 -18.47
C ILE A 312 -23.88 -3.75 -16.95
N SER A 313 -23.39 -4.77 -16.25
CA SER A 313 -23.36 -4.83 -14.79
C SER A 313 -21.96 -5.16 -14.29
N LEU A 314 -21.49 -4.42 -13.28
CA LEU A 314 -20.29 -4.75 -12.49
C LEU A 314 -20.61 -4.60 -11.00
N PRO A 315 -21.46 -5.48 -10.43
CA PRO A 315 -22.00 -5.36 -9.09
C PRO A 315 -20.94 -5.53 -7.99
N SER A 316 -19.87 -6.31 -8.27
CA SER A 316 -18.74 -6.49 -7.35
C SER A 316 -17.74 -5.34 -7.37
N LEU A 317 -17.76 -4.50 -8.40
CA LEU A 317 -16.98 -3.27 -8.49
C LEU A 317 -17.63 -2.20 -7.60
N LYS A 318 -17.63 -2.41 -6.28
CA LYS A 318 -18.36 -1.58 -5.34
C LYS A 318 -17.69 -0.23 -5.15
N VAL A 319 -18.40 0.83 -5.54
CA VAL A 319 -18.14 2.19 -5.08
C VAL A 319 -19.15 2.48 -3.96
N SER A 320 -18.66 2.71 -2.75
CA SER A 320 -19.54 3.10 -1.65
C SER A 320 -20.12 4.50 -1.93
N CYS A 321 -21.44 4.66 -1.85
CA CYS A 321 -22.07 5.97 -1.93
C CYS A 321 -23.19 6.15 -0.88
N LYS A 322 -23.04 7.24 -0.11
CA LYS A 322 -24.07 8.09 0.53
C LYS A 322 -25.01 7.45 1.55
N THR A 323 -24.56 7.38 2.80
CA THR A 323 -25.34 7.80 3.99
C THR A 323 -24.47 8.07 5.21
N ASP A 324 -23.18 7.70 5.17
CA ASP A 324 -22.26 7.93 6.28
C ASP A 324 -21.10 8.86 5.85
N PRO A 325 -20.92 10.02 6.49
CA PRO A 325 -19.75 10.89 6.24
C PRO A 325 -18.41 10.23 6.56
N PHE A 326 -18.40 9.03 7.16
CA PHE A 326 -17.21 8.24 7.48
C PHE A 326 -16.97 7.02 6.57
N ILE A 327 -17.91 6.66 5.67
CA ILE A 327 -17.70 5.52 4.75
C ILE A 327 -17.03 5.99 3.46
N ARG A 328 -15.73 5.70 3.40
CA ARG A 328 -14.80 6.02 2.31
C ARG A 328 -15.20 5.33 1.01
N MET A 329 -15.16 6.06 -0.11
CA MET A 329 -15.22 5.47 -1.44
C MET A 329 -14.01 4.53 -1.61
N PHE A 330 -14.25 3.23 -1.75
CA PHE A 330 -13.20 2.30 -2.08
C PHE A 330 -12.77 2.52 -3.53
N GLN A 331 -11.53 2.96 -3.74
CA GLN A 331 -10.96 3.00 -5.07
C GLN A 331 -10.74 1.55 -5.51
N ARG A 332 -11.37 1.16 -6.61
CA ARG A 332 -11.30 -0.19 -7.18
C ARG A 332 -10.65 -0.21 -8.56
N VAL A 333 -10.18 0.96 -8.98
CA VAL A 333 -9.65 1.20 -10.32
C VAL A 333 -8.32 1.95 -10.22
N ARG A 334 -7.35 1.53 -11.03
CA ARG A 334 -6.05 2.18 -11.22
C ARG A 334 -5.79 2.37 -12.71
N ALA A 335 -5.43 3.58 -13.10
CA ALA A 335 -5.05 3.88 -14.48
C ALA A 335 -4.19 5.13 -14.52
N SER A 336 -3.31 5.21 -15.52
CA SER A 336 -2.61 6.47 -15.85
C SER A 336 -3.57 7.54 -16.41
N SER A 337 -4.78 7.16 -16.81
CA SER A 337 -5.84 8.04 -17.35
C SER A 337 -6.91 8.34 -16.29
N THR A 338 -7.37 9.59 -16.24
CA THR A 338 -8.50 9.99 -15.39
C THR A 338 -9.84 9.49 -15.91
N GLU A 339 -9.96 9.13 -17.18
CA GLU A 339 -11.16 8.46 -17.71
C GLU A 339 -10.86 6.95 -17.67
N TRP A 340 -11.57 6.21 -16.82
CA TRP A 340 -11.35 4.77 -16.63
C TRP A 340 -12.33 3.90 -17.42
N PHE A 341 -13.53 4.44 -17.66
CA PHE A 341 -14.57 3.79 -18.43
C PHE A 341 -15.04 4.73 -19.53
N ARG A 342 -14.81 4.33 -20.79
CA ARG A 342 -15.30 5.04 -21.97
C ARG A 342 -16.38 4.25 -22.69
N VAL A 343 -17.45 4.96 -23.04
CA VAL A 343 -18.50 4.47 -23.94
C VAL A 343 -18.59 5.37 -25.17
N ALA A 344 -18.47 4.79 -26.36
CA ALA A 344 -18.68 5.49 -27.63
C ALA A 344 -19.40 4.57 -28.64
N GLY A 345 -20.20 5.15 -29.54
CA GLY A 345 -20.98 4.37 -30.52
C GLY A 345 -22.00 3.39 -29.91
N SER A 346 -22.24 3.47 -28.60
CA SER A 346 -23.07 2.50 -27.85
C SER A 346 -24.17 3.20 -27.04
N CYS A 347 -24.77 4.27 -27.57
CA CYS A 347 -25.58 5.22 -26.79
C CYS A 347 -26.76 4.60 -26.02
N ARG A 348 -27.26 3.43 -26.42
CA ARG A 348 -28.41 2.76 -25.78
C ARG A 348 -28.10 2.24 -24.38
N VAL A 349 -26.83 1.94 -24.06
CA VAL A 349 -26.43 1.45 -22.74
C VAL A 349 -26.29 2.58 -21.70
N ALA A 350 -26.24 3.84 -22.15
CA ALA A 350 -25.98 4.99 -21.28
C ALA A 350 -26.95 5.07 -20.09
N GLY A 351 -28.25 4.92 -20.35
CA GLY A 351 -29.27 4.96 -19.28
C GLY A 351 -29.19 3.81 -18.27
N ALA A 352 -28.57 2.67 -18.62
CA ALA A 352 -28.30 1.59 -17.68
C ALA A 352 -27.06 1.87 -16.82
N ILE A 353 -26.03 2.51 -17.39
CA ILE A 353 -24.81 2.93 -16.69
C ILE A 353 -25.10 4.08 -15.73
N GLU A 354 -25.90 5.06 -16.13
CA GLU A 354 -26.27 6.21 -15.28
C GLU A 354 -27.01 5.80 -14.00
N LYS A 355 -27.74 4.68 -14.03
CA LYS A 355 -28.43 4.10 -12.87
C LYS A 355 -27.50 3.36 -11.91
N GLN A 356 -26.23 3.17 -12.26
CA GLN A 356 -25.25 2.43 -11.49
C GLN A 356 -24.21 3.40 -10.90
N PRO A 357 -24.31 3.76 -9.60
CA PRO A 357 -23.39 4.70 -8.98
C PRO A 357 -21.92 4.27 -9.07
N ASN A 358 -21.67 2.97 -9.02
CA ASN A 358 -20.35 2.38 -9.18
C ASN A 358 -19.72 2.56 -10.55
N LEU A 359 -20.53 2.75 -11.59
CA LEU A 359 -20.04 2.99 -12.94
C LEU A 359 -20.06 4.47 -13.30
N CYS A 360 -21.05 5.24 -12.84
CA CYS A 360 -21.25 6.60 -13.30
C CYS A 360 -20.58 7.67 -12.42
N LEU A 361 -20.52 7.48 -11.10
CA LEU A 361 -19.98 8.50 -10.21
C LEU A 361 -18.45 8.54 -10.30
N PRO A 362 -17.85 9.74 -10.31
CA PRO A 362 -16.40 9.87 -10.35
C PRO A 362 -15.79 9.40 -9.03
N TYR A 363 -14.67 8.69 -9.10
CA TYR A 363 -13.78 8.49 -7.96
C TYR A 363 -13.09 9.81 -7.64
N LYS A 364 -13.14 10.21 -6.38
CA LYS A 364 -12.56 11.44 -5.90
C LYS A 364 -11.42 11.18 -4.93
N ASP A 365 -10.58 12.21 -4.75
CA ASP A 365 -9.59 12.22 -3.69
C ASP A 365 -10.22 12.16 -2.29
N VAL A 366 -9.39 11.93 -1.28
CA VAL A 366 -9.84 11.89 0.13
C VAL A 366 -10.43 13.20 0.63
N PHE A 367 -10.24 14.31 -0.10
CA PHE A 367 -10.81 15.62 0.21
C PHE A 367 -12.16 15.85 -0.50
N ASN A 368 -12.58 14.94 -1.38
CA ASN A 368 -13.79 15.03 -2.21
C ASN A 368 -13.76 16.22 -3.20
N GLU A 369 -12.57 16.74 -3.52
CA GLU A 369 -12.35 17.93 -4.34
C GLU A 369 -11.92 17.59 -5.78
N THR A 370 -10.97 16.68 -5.94
CA THR A 370 -10.41 16.31 -7.26
C THR A 370 -11.03 15.03 -7.80
N TYR A 371 -11.33 14.99 -9.10
CA TYR A 371 -11.75 13.76 -9.79
C TYR A 371 -10.52 12.96 -10.20
N LEU A 372 -10.34 11.79 -9.57
CA LEU A 372 -9.23 10.89 -9.87
C LEU A 372 -9.57 9.97 -11.04
N TYR A 373 -10.78 9.40 -11.04
CA TYR A 373 -11.27 8.56 -12.12
C TYR A 373 -12.71 8.89 -12.47
N THR A 374 -13.02 8.90 -13.76
CA THR A 374 -14.31 9.33 -14.33
C THR A 374 -14.78 8.39 -15.43
N THR A 375 -16.08 8.41 -15.66
CA THR A 375 -16.73 7.69 -16.77
C THR A 375 -17.27 8.70 -17.77
N SER A 376 -17.10 8.44 -19.07
CA SER A 376 -17.57 9.35 -20.11
C SER A 376 -18.29 8.65 -21.27
N PHE A 377 -19.28 9.35 -21.83
CA PHE A 377 -20.03 9.01 -23.03
C PHE A 377 -19.63 9.95 -24.16
N GLY A 378 -18.89 9.45 -25.15
CA GLY A 378 -18.45 10.29 -26.27
C GLY A 378 -17.66 11.54 -25.85
N GLY A 379 -16.93 11.47 -24.72
CA GLY A 379 -16.19 12.60 -24.15
C GLY A 379 -16.98 13.45 -23.15
N VAL A 380 -18.25 13.16 -22.89
CA VAL A 380 -19.09 13.85 -21.90
C VAL A 380 -19.12 13.05 -20.60
N LEU A 381 -18.80 13.68 -19.47
CA LEU A 381 -18.80 13.03 -18.15
C LEU A 381 -20.19 12.51 -17.76
N CYS A 382 -20.27 11.23 -17.35
CA CYS A 382 -21.51 10.57 -16.93
C CYS A 382 -22.26 11.35 -15.84
N SER A 383 -21.54 11.92 -14.88
CA SER A 383 -22.13 12.72 -13.78
C SER A 383 -22.78 14.02 -14.23
N LYS A 384 -22.43 14.56 -15.40
CA LYS A 384 -23.07 15.75 -16.01
C LYS A 384 -24.23 15.37 -16.94
N SER A 385 -24.20 14.19 -17.54
CA SER A 385 -25.25 13.68 -18.42
C SER A 385 -26.61 13.54 -17.71
N GLY A 386 -26.59 13.14 -16.44
CA GLY A 386 -27.81 13.06 -15.61
C GLY A 386 -28.45 14.41 -15.27
N GLU A 387 -27.72 15.53 -15.38
CA GLU A 387 -28.27 16.88 -15.23
C GLU A 387 -28.88 17.42 -16.54
N LEU A 388 -28.49 16.86 -17.69
CA LEU A 388 -28.98 17.24 -19.03
C LEU A 388 -30.27 16.52 -19.44
N LEU A 389 -30.77 15.59 -18.62
CA LEU A 389 -31.98 14.79 -18.87
C LEU A 389 -33.16 15.18 -17.96
N LYS A 390 -33.20 16.42 -17.44
CA LYS A 390 -34.38 16.98 -16.76
C LYS A 390 -35.20 17.89 -17.67
#